data_AF-A0A3M0IHB0-F1
#
_entry.id   AF-A0A3M0IHB0-F1
#
_cell.length_a   1.000
_cell.length_b   1.000
_cell.length_c   1.000
_cell.angle_alpha   90.00
_cell.angle_beta   90.00
_cell.angle_gamma   90.00
#
_symmetry.space_group_name_H-M   'P 1'
#
loop_
_entity.id
_entity.type
_entity.pdbx_description
1 polymer ?
#
loop_
_entity_poly.entity_id
_entity_poly.type
_entity_poly.pdbx_seq_one_letter_code
_entity_poly.pdbx_strand_id
1 'polypeptide(L)'
;MTKTPTPSTEARDLRALLETVVQALTLPYDLDDYDARILRRAGLVRVLVREALAEQPGNLGWNLDYLRNQLNAEQAKAERGERL
;
A
#
# COMPACT_ATOMS: atom_id res chain seq x y z
N MET A 1 -17.27 -31.69 12.18
CA MET A 1 -17.19 -30.55 11.25
C MET A 1 -16.46 -29.41 11.94
N THR A 2 -15.16 -29.27 11.69
CA THR A 2 -14.36 -28.15 12.20
C THR A 2 -14.72 -26.91 11.39
N LYS A 3 -15.57 -26.05 11.95
CA LYS A 3 -15.87 -24.73 11.37
C LYS A 3 -14.59 -23.92 11.41
N THR A 4 -14.02 -23.61 10.24
CA THR A 4 -12.90 -22.67 10.14
C THR A 4 -13.35 -21.35 10.78
N PRO A 5 -12.62 -20.81 11.77
CA PRO A 5 -13.02 -19.56 12.40
C PRO A 5 -13.06 -18.45 11.34
N THR A 6 -14.19 -17.75 11.23
CA THR A 6 -14.29 -16.57 10.37
C THR A 6 -13.41 -15.48 10.97
N PRO A 7 -12.47 -14.89 10.21
CA PRO A 7 -11.66 -13.78 10.70
C PRO A 7 -12.55 -12.62 11.16
N SER A 8 -12.18 -11.97 12.27
CA SER A 8 -12.78 -10.68 12.65
C SER A 8 -12.52 -9.64 11.55
N THR A 9 -13.38 -8.62 11.48
CA THR A 9 -13.21 -7.51 10.54
C THR A 9 -11.84 -6.86 10.70
N GLU A 10 -11.41 -6.61 11.93
CA GLU A 10 -10.08 -6.07 12.26
C GLU A 10 -8.93 -6.93 11.70
N ALA A 11 -9.03 -8.26 11.81
CA ALA A 11 -8.01 -9.16 11.26
C ALA A 11 -8.02 -9.19 9.72
N ARG A 12 -9.18 -8.95 9.08
CA ARG A 12 -9.28 -8.81 7.63
C ARG A 12 -8.65 -7.50 7.17
N ASP A 13 -8.91 -6.41 7.88
CA ASP A 13 -8.40 -5.07 7.54
C ASP A 13 -6.89 -4.99 7.72
N LEU A 14 -6.36 -5.60 8.80
CA LEU A 14 -4.91 -5.73 9.01
C LEU A 14 -4.24 -6.53 7.88
N ARG A 15 -4.84 -7.65 7.45
CA ARG A 15 -4.29 -8.45 6.35
C ARG A 15 -4.28 -7.65 5.04
N ALA A 16 -5.36 -6.92 4.75
CA ALA A 16 -5.45 -6.08 3.55
C ALA A 16 -4.41 -4.94 3.57
N LEU A 17 -4.16 -4.35 4.74
CA LEU A 17 -3.10 -3.37 4.93
C LEU A 17 -1.72 -3.95 4.61
N LEU A 18 -1.38 -5.10 5.22
CA LEU A 18 -0.09 -5.76 5.02
C LEU A 18 0.12 -6.16 3.56
N GLU A 19 -0.91 -6.70 2.91
CA GLU A 19 -0.85 -7.06 1.49
C GLU A 19 -0.59 -5.84 0.60
N THR A 20 -1.26 -4.71 0.88
CA THR A 20 -1.06 -3.48 0.12
C THR A 20 0.34 -2.89 0.34
N VAL A 21 0.88 -2.98 1.56
CA VAL A 21 2.27 -2.57 1.85
C VAL A 21 3.27 -3.43 1.07
N VAL A 22 3.08 -4.75 1.05
CA VAL A 22 3.95 -5.65 0.28
C VAL A 22 3.89 -5.33 -1.21
N GLN A 23 2.70 -5.11 -1.76
CA GLN A 23 2.53 -4.73 -3.17
C GLN A 23 3.22 -3.39 -3.48
N ALA A 24 3.11 -2.40 -2.60
CA ALA A 24 3.78 -1.11 -2.79
C ALA A 24 5.31 -1.25 -2.82
N LEU A 25 5.88 -2.14 -2.02
CA LEU A 25 7.33 -2.35 -1.94
C LEU A 25 7.85 -3.41 -2.92
N THR A 26 6.97 -4.00 -3.74
CA THR A 26 7.34 -4.98 -4.75
C THR A 26 7.33 -4.32 -6.13
N LEU A 27 8.53 -4.11 -6.69
CA LEU A 27 8.74 -3.53 -8.00
C LEU A 27 9.68 -4.43 -8.83
N PRO A 28 9.49 -4.53 -10.15
CA PRO A 28 10.47 -5.14 -11.04
C PRO A 28 11.81 -4.39 -10.97
N TYR A 29 12.91 -5.12 -10.72
CA TYR A 29 14.24 -4.53 -10.57
C TYR A 29 14.84 -3.99 -11.87
N ASP A 30 14.24 -4.32 -13.01
CA ASP A 30 14.67 -3.95 -14.35
C ASP A 30 14.08 -2.60 -14.83
N LEU A 31 13.36 -1.89 -13.96
CA LEU A 31 12.86 -0.54 -14.26
C LEU A 31 14.01 0.47 -14.27
N ASP A 32 14.09 1.28 -15.33
CA ASP A 32 15.09 2.36 -15.47
C ASP A 32 15.02 3.40 -14.32
N ASP A 33 13.86 3.54 -13.69
CA ASP A 33 13.60 4.45 -12.57
C ASP A 33 13.35 3.71 -11.24
N TYR A 34 13.79 2.45 -11.13
CA TYR A 34 13.57 1.59 -9.96
C TYR A 34 13.86 2.29 -8.63
N ASP A 35 15.06 2.88 -8.48
CA ASP A 35 15.50 3.51 -7.23
C ASP A 35 14.62 4.70 -6.84
N ALA A 36 14.21 5.51 -7.82
CA ALA A 36 13.33 6.65 -7.59
C ALA A 36 11.93 6.19 -7.16
N ARG A 37 11.40 5.15 -7.81
CA ARG A 37 10.10 4.56 -7.48
C ARG A 37 10.08 3.94 -6.11
N ILE A 38 11.04 3.07 -5.81
CA ILE A 38 11.05 2.35 -4.54
C ILE A 38 11.20 3.32 -3.37
N LEU A 39 12.00 4.38 -3.53
CA LEU A 39 12.13 5.44 -2.52
C LEU A 39 10.81 6.20 -2.31
N ARG A 40 10.13 6.59 -3.40
CA ARG A 40 8.82 7.27 -3.33
C ARG A 40 7.78 6.38 -2.66
N ARG A 41 7.68 5.11 -3.07
CA ARG A 41 6.72 4.14 -2.51
C ARG A 41 7.02 3.84 -1.04
N ALA A 42 8.29 3.70 -0.66
CA ALA A 42 8.70 3.54 0.73
C ALA A 42 8.29 4.75 1.59
N GLY A 43 8.41 5.97 1.06
CA GLY A 43 7.91 7.18 1.71
C GLY A 43 6.41 7.14 1.98
N LEU A 44 5.62 6.77 0.97
CA LEU A 44 4.16 6.63 1.10
C LEU A 44 3.75 5.55 2.11
N VAL A 45 4.39 4.37 2.05
CA VAL A 45 4.17 3.28 3.01
C VAL A 45 4.49 3.73 4.43
N ARG A 46 5.60 4.46 4.63
CA ARG A 46 5.96 4.97 5.96
C ARG A 46 4.90 5.92 6.53
N VAL A 47 4.36 6.82 5.71
CA VAL A 47 3.26 7.71 6.12
C VAL A 47 2.03 6.88 6.48
N LEU A 48 1.64 5.96 5.59
CA LEU A 48 0.48 5.08 5.80
C LEU A 48 0.56 4.33 7.13
N VAL A 49 1.68 3.66 7.39
CA VAL A 49 1.88 2.85 8.60
C VAL A 49 1.87 3.74 9.85
N ARG A 50 2.47 4.94 9.80
CA ARG A 50 2.41 5.87 10.94
C ARG A 50 0.99 6.31 11.25
N GLU A 51 0.20 6.65 10.24
CA GLU A 51 -1.20 7.06 10.42
C GLU A 51 -2.07 5.88 10.90
N ALA A 52 -1.81 4.67 10.42
CA ALA A 52 -2.49 3.46 10.88
C ALA A 52 -2.18 3.12 12.35
N LEU A 53 -0.94 3.35 12.80
CA LEU A 53 -0.53 3.12 14.19
C LEU A 53 -0.99 4.23 15.15
N ALA A 54 -1.31 5.43 14.64
CA ALA A 54 -1.79 6.55 15.43
C ALA A 54 -3.27 6.37 15.83
N GLU A 55 -3.57 5.34 16.64
CA GLU A 55 -4.79 5.06 17.44
C GLU A 55 -6.19 5.49 16.91
N GLN A 56 -6.37 5.72 15.60
CA GLN A 56 -7.66 5.93 14.95
C GLN A 56 -7.90 4.84 13.91
N PRO A 57 -8.30 3.62 14.34
CA PRO A 57 -8.53 2.50 13.44
C PRO A 57 -9.61 2.79 12.37
N GLY A 58 -10.48 3.79 12.55
CA GLY A 58 -11.42 4.25 11.52
C GLY A 58 -10.76 4.89 10.29
N ASN A 59 -9.52 5.39 10.41
CA ASN A 59 -8.80 6.00 9.29
C ASN A 59 -8.06 4.98 8.43
N LEU A 60 -7.91 3.71 8.87
CA LEU A 60 -7.19 2.67 8.11
C LEU A 60 -7.75 2.45 6.71
N GLY A 61 -9.08 2.46 6.55
CA GLY A 61 -9.73 2.34 5.24
C GLY A 61 -9.41 3.51 4.31
N TRP A 62 -9.53 4.74 4.82
CA TRP A 62 -9.19 5.96 4.06
C TRP A 62 -7.71 6.00 3.67
N ASN A 63 -6.85 5.61 4.60
CA ASN A 63 -5.41 5.50 4.45
C ASN A 63 -5.03 4.46 3.37
N LEU A 64 -5.67 3.29 3.38
CA LEU A 64 -5.44 2.23 2.38
C LEU A 64 -5.83 2.67 0.97
N ASP A 65 -7.01 3.26 0.82
CA ASP A 65 -7.52 3.74 -0.46
C ASP A 65 -6.66 4.90 -0.99
N TYR A 66 -6.16 5.76 -0.11
CA TYR A 66 -5.19 6.78 -0.47
C TYR A 66 -3.90 6.18 -1.04
N LEU A 67 -3.31 5.18 -0.38
CA LEU A 67 -2.10 4.52 -0.90
C LEU A 67 -2.36 3.91 -2.29
N ARG A 68 -3.46 3.17 -2.45
CA ARG A 68 -3.84 2.58 -3.75
C ARG A 68 -3.97 3.63 -4.84
N ASN A 69 -4.61 4.75 -4.55
CA ASN A 69 -4.75 5.86 -5.50
C ASN A 69 -3.39 6.46 -5.88
N GLN A 70 -2.45 6.60 -4.94
CA GLN A 70 -1.10 7.09 -5.23
C GLN A 70 -0.28 6.12 -6.08
N LEU A 71 -0.41 4.80 -5.82
CA LEU A 71 0.24 3.76 -6.63
C LEU A 71 -0.33 3.74 -8.05
N ASN A 72 -1.65 3.82 -8.20
CA ASN A 72 -2.30 3.87 -9.51
C ASN A 72 -1.92 5.14 -10.29
N ALA A 73 -1.83 6.28 -9.60
CA ALA A 73 -1.40 7.54 -10.21
C ALA A 73 0.07 7.47 -10.67
N GLU A 74 0.96 6.86 -9.88
CA GLU A 74 2.34 6.59 -10.29
C GLU A 74 2.40 5.70 -11.53
N GLN A 75 1.68 4.59 -11.51
CA GLN A 75 1.65 3.63 -12.61
C GLN A 75 1.13 4.30 -13.88
N ALA A 76 0.10 5.13 -13.78
CA ALA A 76 -0.42 5.86 -14.93
C ALA A 76 0.59 6.90 -15.47
N LYS A 77 1.39 7.55 -14.61
CA LYS A 77 2.48 8.45 -15.05
C LYS A 77 3.58 7.68 -15.77
N ALA A 78 3.95 6.51 -15.24
CA ALA A 78 4.91 5.59 -15.83
C ALA A 78 4.54 5.22 -17.27
N GLU A 79 3.29 4.80 -17.47
CA GLU A 79 2.77 4.36 -18.76
C GLU A 79 2.73 5.49 -19.80
N ARG A 80 2.61 6.75 -19.35
CA ARG A 80 2.67 7.93 -20.22
C ARG A 80 4.10 8.42 -20.51
N GLY A 81 5.13 7.80 -19.91
CA GLY A 81 6.52 8.25 -20.02
C GLY A 81 6.78 9.58 -19.31
N GLU A 82 5.92 9.98 -18.38
CA GLU A 82 6.10 11.18 -17.57
C GLU A 82 7.16 10.90 -16.50
N ARG A 83 8.05 11.88 -16.26
CA ARG A 83 8.95 11.82 -15.10
C ARG A 83 8.14 11.83 -13.80
N LEU A 84 8.55 10.95 -12.87
CA LEU A 84 7.96 10.79 -11.54
C LEU A 84 8.17 11.99 -10.63
#